data_AF-A0A3S3EGN7-F1
#
_entry.id   AF-A0A3S3EGN7-F1
#
_cell.length_a   1.000
_cell.length_b   1.000
_cell.length_c   1.000
_cell.angle_alpha   90.00
_cell.angle_beta   90.00
_cell.angle_gamma   90.00
#
_symmetry.space_group_name_H-M   'P 1'
#
loop_
_entity.id
_entity.type
_entity.pdbx_description
1 polymer ?
#
loop_
_entity_poly.entity_id
_entity_poly.type
_entity_poly.pdbx_seq_one_letter_code
_entity_poly.pdbx_strand_id
1 'polypeptide(L)'
;MRFILIDSTLRRAIDYQTPRPLGHQLFCELLESDSLDRVELAPGLDLWLSTGPWRRTFQFFRSGAEFAGNGILAGRTLLDDVKSLPRAISFETVTAWVNYPEVRFEAPQPRRKYQRPTGLPLIGPPLHPYHRTAPEGAGENPYLMQMYG
;
A
#
# COMPACT_ATOMS: atom_id res chain seq x y z
N MET A 1 -2.07 -20.84 -28.88
CA MET A 1 -2.68 -20.71 -27.54
C MET A 1 -2.89 -19.24 -27.21
N ARG A 2 -4.04 -18.86 -26.68
CA ARG A 2 -4.40 -17.48 -26.32
C ARG A 2 -4.42 -17.31 -24.79
N PHE A 3 -3.97 -16.17 -24.29
CA PHE A 3 -4.05 -15.76 -22.88
C PHE A 3 -4.04 -14.23 -22.79
N ILE A 4 -4.38 -13.67 -21.64
CA ILE A 4 -4.33 -12.22 -21.42
C ILE A 4 -3.29 -11.90 -20.35
N LEU A 5 -2.38 -10.99 -20.67
CA LEU A 5 -1.43 -10.41 -19.71
C LEU A 5 -2.05 -9.16 -19.10
N ILE A 6 -2.06 -9.06 -17.79
CA ILE A 6 -2.49 -7.90 -17.01
C ILE A 6 -1.23 -7.28 -16.41
N ASP A 7 -0.87 -6.12 -16.93
CA ASP A 7 0.26 -5.34 -16.45
C ASP A 7 -0.26 -4.23 -15.55
N SER A 8 -0.04 -4.34 -14.25
CA SER A 8 -0.47 -3.35 -13.26
C SER A 8 0.44 -2.13 -13.22
N THR A 9 1.67 -2.24 -13.75
CA THR A 9 2.60 -1.12 -13.89
C THR A 9 2.15 -0.20 -15.01
N LEU A 10 1.86 -0.78 -16.18
CA LEU A 10 1.37 -0.07 -17.35
C LEU A 10 -0.15 0.17 -17.32
N ARG A 11 -0.83 -0.37 -16.31
CA ARG A 11 -2.28 -0.26 -16.10
C ARG A 11 -3.07 -0.66 -17.35
N ARG A 12 -2.72 -1.80 -17.92
CA ARG A 12 -3.35 -2.33 -19.13
C ARG A 12 -3.48 -3.84 -19.13
N ALA A 13 -4.51 -4.33 -19.80
CA ALA A 13 -4.61 -5.72 -20.24
C ALA A 13 -4.10 -5.82 -21.68
N ILE A 14 -3.51 -6.95 -22.04
CA ILE A 14 -2.94 -7.20 -23.38
C ILE A 14 -3.33 -8.62 -23.82
N ASP A 15 -3.95 -8.74 -24.98
CA ASP A 15 -4.24 -10.05 -25.58
C ASP A 15 -2.97 -10.63 -26.22
N TYR A 16 -2.60 -11.84 -25.82
CA TYR A 16 -1.44 -12.53 -26.36
C TYR A 16 -1.83 -13.85 -27.02
N GLN A 17 -1.10 -14.16 -28.09
CA GLN A 17 -1.17 -15.45 -28.76
C GLN A 17 0.23 -15.99 -28.99
N THR A 18 0.42 -17.27 -28.69
CA THR A 18 1.71 -17.95 -28.87
C THR A 18 1.51 -19.35 -29.45
N PRO A 19 2.42 -19.82 -30.32
CA PRO A 19 2.44 -21.22 -30.74
C PRO A 19 3.01 -22.16 -29.66
N ARG A 20 3.69 -21.63 -28.64
CA ARG A 20 4.28 -22.42 -27.56
C ARG A 20 3.19 -22.98 -26.63
N PRO A 21 3.41 -24.17 -26.02
CA PRO A 21 2.53 -24.63 -24.95
C PRO A 21 2.54 -23.61 -23.79
N LEU A 22 1.37 -23.38 -23.20
CA LEU A 22 1.28 -22.58 -21.98
C LEU A 22 1.70 -23.44 -20.80
N GLY A 23 2.37 -22.83 -19.83
CA GLY A 23 2.85 -23.54 -18.65
C GLY A 23 3.63 -22.61 -17.74
N HIS A 24 3.99 -23.15 -16.58
CA HIS A 24 4.61 -22.39 -15.50
C HIS A 24 5.86 -21.61 -15.95
N GLN A 25 6.78 -22.27 -16.67
CA GLN A 25 8.03 -21.65 -17.13
C GLN A 25 7.79 -20.42 -18.03
N LEU A 26 6.89 -20.53 -19.01
CA LEU A 26 6.55 -19.40 -19.88
C LEU A 26 5.94 -18.24 -19.08
N PHE A 27 5.13 -18.54 -18.07
CA PHE A 27 4.52 -17.51 -17.23
C PHE A 27 5.54 -16.83 -16.34
N CYS A 28 6.50 -17.57 -15.78
CA CYS A 28 7.63 -17.00 -15.04
C CYS A 28 8.44 -16.02 -15.90
N GLU A 29 8.74 -16.42 -17.14
CA GLU A 29 9.44 -15.56 -18.11
C GLU A 29 8.65 -14.27 -18.41
N LEU A 30 7.35 -14.39 -18.71
CA LEU A 30 6.51 -13.25 -19.10
C LEU A 30 6.19 -12.31 -17.95
N LEU A 31 6.10 -12.84 -16.72
CA LEU A 31 5.82 -12.04 -15.52
C LEU A 31 7.10 -11.61 -14.80
N GLU A 32 8.28 -11.94 -15.35
CA GLU A 32 9.61 -11.65 -14.80
C GLU A 32 9.72 -12.06 -13.32
N SER A 33 9.29 -13.29 -13.01
CA SER A 33 9.18 -13.76 -11.63
C SER A 33 9.53 -15.25 -11.50
N ASP A 34 10.33 -15.58 -10.49
CA ASP A 34 10.77 -16.96 -10.21
C ASP A 34 9.67 -17.80 -9.53
N SER A 35 8.66 -17.15 -8.95
CA SER A 35 7.54 -17.82 -8.30
C SER A 35 6.22 -17.14 -8.64
N LEU A 36 5.21 -17.96 -8.87
CA LEU A 36 3.88 -17.49 -9.26
C LEU A 36 2.83 -18.05 -8.30
N ASP A 37 1.92 -17.17 -7.89
CA ASP A 37 0.71 -17.58 -7.19
C ASP A 37 -0.38 -17.90 -8.22
N ARG A 38 -1.16 -18.95 -7.97
CA ARG A 38 -2.28 -19.35 -8.82
C ARG A 38 -3.58 -19.17 -8.06
N VAL A 39 -4.50 -18.42 -8.65
CA VAL A 39 -5.83 -18.15 -8.11
C VAL A 39 -6.87 -18.64 -9.10
N GLU A 40 -7.75 -19.53 -8.67
CA GLU A 40 -8.92 -19.92 -9.45
C GLU A 40 -9.97 -18.80 -9.39
N LEU A 41 -10.33 -18.24 -10.55
CA LEU A 41 -11.36 -17.20 -10.63
C LEU A 41 -12.75 -17.78 -10.90
N ALA A 42 -12.80 -18.85 -11.70
CA ALA A 42 -14.02 -19.55 -12.05
C ALA A 42 -13.67 -20.98 -12.52
N PRO A 43 -14.63 -21.90 -12.60
CA PRO A 43 -14.38 -23.25 -13.08
C PRO A 43 -13.71 -23.24 -14.47
N GLY A 44 -12.44 -23.65 -14.52
CA GLY A 44 -11.68 -23.71 -15.76
C GLY A 44 -10.98 -22.39 -16.17
N LEU A 45 -10.92 -21.41 -15.28
CA LEU A 45 -10.26 -20.11 -15.49
C LEU A 45 -9.38 -19.74 -14.30
N ASP A 46 -8.08 -19.57 -14.58
CA ASP A 46 -7.08 -19.26 -13.58
C ASP A 46 -6.42 -17.91 -13.85
N LEU A 47 -6.06 -17.24 -12.76
CA LEU A 47 -5.16 -16.11 -12.71
C LEU A 47 -3.83 -16.53 -12.11
N TRP A 48 -2.76 -16.31 -12.85
CA TRP A 48 -1.38 -16.51 -12.41
C TRP A 48 -0.79 -15.15 -12.07
N LEU A 49 -0.23 -14.99 -10.88
CA LEU A 49 0.23 -13.71 -10.36
C LEU A 49 1.73 -13.75 -10.09
N SER A 50 2.45 -12.71 -10.50
CA SER A 50 3.80 -12.48 -9.95
C SER A 50 3.73 -11.82 -8.57
N THR A 51 4.73 -12.12 -7.75
CA THR A 51 4.93 -11.42 -6.49
C THR A 51 5.45 -10.01 -6.75
N GLY A 52 4.54 -9.03 -6.75
CA GLY A 52 4.87 -7.61 -6.97
C GLY A 52 4.81 -6.78 -5.69
N PRO A 53 5.41 -5.58 -5.68
CA PRO A 53 5.24 -4.65 -4.57
C PRO A 53 3.77 -4.24 -4.41
N TRP A 54 3.29 -4.16 -3.17
CA TRP A 54 1.90 -3.84 -2.78
C TRP A 54 1.31 -2.55 -3.38
N ARG A 55 2.13 -1.68 -3.97
CA ARG A 55 1.68 -0.45 -4.64
C ARG A 55 1.21 -0.68 -6.08
N ARG A 56 1.55 -1.82 -6.68
CA ARG A 56 1.19 -2.20 -8.05
C ARG A 56 0.14 -3.28 -7.96
N THR A 57 -1.11 -2.86 -8.03
CA THR A 57 -2.24 -3.76 -7.85
C THR A 57 -3.26 -3.55 -8.96
N PHE A 58 -4.08 -4.57 -9.13
CA PHE A 58 -5.25 -4.52 -9.98
C PHE A 58 -6.37 -5.33 -9.33
N GLN A 59 -7.59 -5.10 -9.77
CA GLN A 59 -8.76 -5.83 -9.28
C GLN A 59 -9.68 -6.13 -10.46
N PHE A 60 -10.39 -7.26 -10.40
CA PHE A 60 -11.53 -7.48 -11.28
C PHE A 60 -12.76 -6.86 -10.64
N PHE A 61 -13.41 -5.94 -11.34
CA PHE A 61 -14.53 -5.12 -10.87
C PHE A 61 -14.13 -4.18 -9.72
N ARG A 62 -14.83 -3.05 -9.56
CA ARG A 62 -14.44 -2.02 -8.57
C ARG A 62 -14.52 -2.49 -7.11
N SER A 63 -15.34 -3.49 -6.82
CA SER A 63 -15.57 -4.05 -5.49
C SER A 63 -14.97 -5.46 -5.32
N GLY A 64 -14.12 -5.88 -6.26
CA GLY A 64 -13.51 -7.20 -6.22
C GLY A 64 -12.31 -7.30 -5.29
N ALA A 65 -11.71 -8.49 -5.26
CA ALA A 65 -10.44 -8.70 -4.59
C ALA A 65 -9.32 -7.95 -5.33
N GLU A 66 -8.39 -7.39 -4.54
CA GLU A 66 -7.20 -6.72 -5.03
C GLU A 66 -6.04 -7.72 -5.13
N PHE A 67 -5.38 -7.74 -6.28
CA PHE A 67 -4.25 -8.60 -6.58
C PHE A 67 -2.99 -7.75 -6.73
N ALA A 68 -1.90 -8.17 -6.08
CA ALA A 68 -0.60 -7.52 -6.19
C ALA A 68 0.21 -8.08 -7.37
N GLY A 69 1.01 -7.20 -8.00
CA GLY A 69 1.87 -7.56 -9.12
C GLY A 69 1.16 -7.60 -10.47
N ASN A 70 1.75 -8.35 -11.40
CA ASN A 70 1.21 -8.56 -12.74
C ASN A 70 0.48 -9.90 -12.79
N GLY A 71 -0.44 -10.06 -13.73
CA GLY A 71 -1.26 -11.25 -13.85
C GLY A 71 -1.25 -11.86 -15.26
N ILE A 72 -1.39 -13.17 -15.36
CA ILE A 72 -1.75 -13.87 -16.60
C ILE A 72 -3.07 -14.60 -16.38
N LEU A 73 -4.03 -14.30 -17.25
CA LEU A 73 -5.31 -14.99 -17.29
C LEU A 73 -5.26 -16.11 -18.33
N ALA A 74 -5.45 -17.35 -17.89
CA ALA A 74 -5.39 -18.54 -18.74
C ALA A 74 -6.49 -19.54 -18.39
N GLY A 75 -6.78 -20.46 -19.31
CA GLY A 75 -7.75 -21.53 -19.07
C GLY A 75 -7.12 -22.69 -18.32
N ARG A 76 -7.97 -23.50 -17.69
CA ARG A 76 -7.58 -24.73 -16.99
C ARG A 76 -8.36 -25.95 -17.50
N THR A 77 -7.68 -27.09 -17.65
CA THR A 77 -8.33 -28.38 -17.98
C THR A 77 -8.97 -29.01 -16.73
N LEU A 78 -9.69 -30.13 -16.88
CA LEU A 78 -10.18 -30.89 -15.74
C LEU A 78 -9.05 -31.63 -14.98
N LEU A 79 -7.90 -31.80 -15.63
CA LEU A 79 -6.70 -32.42 -15.07
C LEU A 79 -5.76 -31.38 -14.44
N ASP A 80 -6.26 -30.17 -14.19
CA ASP A 80 -5.52 -29.05 -13.61
C ASP A 80 -4.42 -28.44 -14.51
N ASP A 81 -4.25 -28.93 -15.74
CA ASP A 81 -3.29 -28.38 -16.71
C ASP A 81 -3.70 -27.02 -17.26
N VAL A 82 -2.70 -26.22 -17.65
CA VAL A 82 -2.91 -24.93 -18.32
C VAL A 82 -3.33 -25.14 -19.77
N LYS A 83 -4.37 -24.42 -20.20
CA LYS A 83 -4.84 -24.38 -21.59
C LYS A 83 -5.11 -22.95 -22.05
N SER A 84 -5.40 -22.80 -23.33
CA SER A 84 -5.84 -21.53 -23.91
C SER A 84 -7.03 -20.94 -23.13
N LEU A 85 -7.06 -19.62 -23.03
CA LEU A 85 -8.18 -18.86 -22.48
C LEU A 85 -9.51 -19.35 -23.10
N PRO A 86 -10.57 -19.55 -22.29
CA PRO A 86 -11.87 -19.99 -22.80
C PRO A 86 -12.43 -19.02 -23.85
N ARG A 87 -13.05 -19.55 -24.91
CA ARG A 87 -13.61 -18.74 -26.02
C ARG A 87 -14.66 -17.72 -25.56
N ALA A 88 -15.37 -18.02 -24.47
CA ALA A 88 -16.37 -17.12 -23.90
C ALA A 88 -15.77 -15.84 -23.27
N ILE A 89 -14.45 -15.84 -22.98
CA ILE A 89 -13.75 -14.71 -22.37
C ILE A 89 -13.04 -13.92 -23.47
N SER A 90 -13.63 -12.77 -23.83
CA SER A 90 -13.05 -11.84 -24.81
C SER A 90 -12.03 -10.89 -24.15
N PHE A 91 -11.14 -10.33 -24.95
CA PHE A 91 -10.16 -9.35 -24.47
C PHE A 91 -10.84 -8.06 -23.99
N GLU A 92 -11.87 -7.64 -24.72
CA GLU A 92 -12.70 -6.46 -24.45
C GLU A 92 -13.41 -6.62 -23.10
N THR A 93 -13.97 -7.80 -22.86
CA THR A 93 -14.61 -8.15 -21.60
C THR A 93 -13.64 -8.05 -20.43
N VAL A 94 -12.44 -8.62 -20.56
CA VAL A 94 -11.43 -8.56 -19.49
C VAL A 94 -10.96 -7.13 -19.26
N THR A 95 -10.71 -6.37 -20.31
CA THR A 95 -10.31 -4.96 -20.21
C THR A 95 -11.37 -4.12 -19.49
N ALA A 96 -12.65 -4.40 -19.71
CA ALA A 96 -13.74 -3.74 -18.99
C ALA A 96 -13.85 -4.17 -17.52
N TRP A 97 -13.43 -5.39 -17.18
CA TRP A 97 -13.45 -5.89 -15.81
C TRP A 97 -12.27 -5.40 -14.98
N VAL A 98 -11.08 -5.27 -15.58
CA VAL A 98 -9.89 -4.87 -14.85
C VAL A 98 -9.98 -3.41 -14.44
N ASN A 99 -9.82 -3.17 -13.15
CA ASN A 99 -9.70 -1.83 -12.57
C ASN A 99 -8.32 -1.72 -11.91
N TYR A 100 -7.75 -0.52 -11.95
CA TYR A 100 -6.47 -0.20 -11.33
C TYR A 100 -6.71 0.80 -10.20
N PRO A 101 -6.68 0.35 -8.93
CA PRO A 101 -6.87 1.23 -7.79
C PRO A 101 -5.91 2.42 -7.87
N GLU A 102 -6.37 3.59 -7.40
CA GLU A 102 -5.45 4.70 -7.19
C GLU A 102 -4.39 4.26 -6.18
N VAL A 103 -3.12 4.56 -6.51
CA VAL A 103 -2.03 4.33 -5.56
C VAL A 103 -2.32 5.21 -4.37
N ARG A 104 -2.85 4.62 -3.29
CA ARG A 104 -2.90 5.29 -2.00
C ARG A 104 -1.46 5.44 -1.57
N PHE A 105 -0.88 6.60 -1.91
CA PHE A 105 0.19 7.11 -1.08
C PHE A 105 -0.46 7.28 0.29
N GLU A 106 -0.26 6.32 1.18
CA GLU A 106 0.00 6.72 2.54
C GLU A 106 1.20 7.66 2.42
N ALA A 107 0.90 8.96 2.25
CA ALA A 107 1.86 9.99 2.56
C ALA A 107 2.44 9.53 3.90
N PRO A 108 3.77 9.43 4.05
CA PRO A 108 4.33 9.12 5.34
C PRO A 108 3.65 10.10 6.28
N GLN A 109 2.77 9.59 7.16
CA GLN A 109 2.16 10.43 8.18
C GLN A 109 3.35 11.18 8.75
N PRO A 110 3.36 12.53 8.73
CA PRO A 110 4.50 13.27 9.21
C PRO A 110 4.79 12.65 10.55
N ARG A 111 5.94 11.95 10.67
CA ARG A 111 6.28 11.18 11.88
C ARG A 111 5.87 12.10 12.99
N ARG A 112 4.86 11.74 13.80
CA ARG A 112 4.49 12.58 14.93
C ARG A 112 5.81 12.76 15.63
N LYS A 113 6.39 13.97 15.54
CA LYS A 113 7.51 14.32 16.37
C LYS A 113 6.87 14.17 17.72
N TYR A 114 7.16 13.07 18.40
CA TYR A 114 7.06 13.03 19.84
C TYR A 114 8.02 14.14 20.26
N GLN A 115 7.48 15.35 20.32
CA GLN A 115 8.12 16.48 20.92
C GLN A 115 8.18 16.04 22.37
N ARG A 116 9.36 15.54 22.78
CA ARG A 116 9.63 15.35 24.19
C ARG A 116 9.25 16.67 24.86
N PRO A 117 8.57 16.65 26.02
CA PRO A 117 8.33 17.87 26.76
C PRO A 117 9.69 18.39 27.22
N THR A 118 10.37 19.18 26.38
CA THR A 118 11.47 20.04 26.82
C THR A 118 10.81 21.22 27.50
N GLY A 119 10.35 20.97 28.72
CA GLY A 119 9.95 22.02 29.64
C GLY A 119 11.20 22.81 30.02
N LEU A 120 11.31 24.01 29.46
CA LEU A 120 11.98 25.17 30.04
C LEU A 120 11.59 26.39 29.19
N PRO A 121 10.61 27.21 29.63
CA PRO A 121 10.34 28.47 28.96
C PRO A 121 11.47 29.47 29.28
N LEU A 122 12.28 29.76 28.27
CA LEU A 122 13.24 30.87 28.22
C LEU A 122 12.52 32.15 27.77
N ILE A 123 11.51 32.62 28.50
CA ILE A 123 10.95 33.98 28.28
C ILE A 123 10.58 34.55 29.66
N GLY A 124 11.35 35.54 30.08
CA GLY A 124 11.15 36.28 31.33
C GLY A 124 9.83 37.06 31.33
N PRO A 125 9.31 37.43 32.50
CA PRO A 125 8.02 38.11 32.61
C PRO A 125 8.13 39.55 32.08
N PRO A 126 7.06 40.08 31.46
CA PRO A 126 6.99 41.51 31.19
C PRO A 126 6.91 42.27 32.52
N LEU A 127 7.82 43.22 32.70
CA LEU A 127 7.80 44.18 33.80
C LEU A 127 6.51 45.00 33.71
N HIS A 128 5.56 44.72 34.60
CA HIS A 128 4.43 45.62 34.82
C HIS A 128 4.85 46.72 35.82
N PRO A 129 4.66 48.01 35.48
CA PRO A 129 4.90 49.11 36.39
C PRO A 129 3.67 49.31 37.31
N TYR A 130 3.83 50.08 38.40
CA TYR A 130 2.89 50.36 39.50
C TYR A 130 3.04 49.40 40.70
N HIS A 131 4.02 49.65 41.58
CA HIS A 131 3.93 50.52 42.78
C HIS A 131 2.89 50.02 43.79
N ARG A 132 3.15 49.86 45.08
CA ARG A 132 4.31 50.15 45.95
C ARG A 132 3.87 49.56 47.30
N THR A 133 4.66 48.65 47.86
CA THR A 133 4.86 48.47 49.31
C THR A 133 5.89 47.37 49.42
N ALA A 134 7.16 47.77 49.47
CA ALA A 134 8.14 46.93 50.14
C ALA A 134 7.94 47.15 51.64
N PRO A 135 7.83 46.08 52.43
CA PRO A 135 8.38 46.06 53.78
C PRO A 135 9.57 45.09 53.78
N GLU A 136 10.79 45.52 54.10
CA GLU A 136 11.29 45.99 55.41
C GLU A 136 11.61 44.81 56.34
N GLY A 137 12.68 44.08 56.01
CA GLY A 137 13.29 43.10 56.90
C GLY A 137 13.08 41.66 56.48
N ALA A 138 14.13 40.86 56.62
CA ALA A 138 14.20 39.46 56.19
C ALA A 138 13.38 38.47 57.06
N GLY A 139 12.30 38.93 57.71
CA GLY A 139 11.59 38.18 58.76
C GLY A 139 10.19 37.66 58.42
N GLU A 140 9.52 38.12 57.35
CA GLU A 140 8.08 37.86 57.17
C GLU A 140 7.68 37.26 55.81
N ASN A 141 8.56 36.47 55.19
CA ASN A 141 8.15 35.65 54.03
C ASN A 141 8.01 34.17 54.44
N PRO A 142 6.83 33.53 54.29
CA PRO A 142 6.65 32.11 54.60
C PRO A 142 7.44 31.16 53.67
N TYR A 143 8.10 31.69 52.63
CA TYR A 143 9.11 30.97 51.84
C TYR A 143 10.56 31.10 52.39
N LEU A 144 10.77 31.81 53.51
CA LEU A 144 12.07 31.97 54.18
C LEU A 144 12.27 31.08 55.42
N MET A 145 11.37 30.14 55.72
CA MET A 145 11.73 28.99 56.58
C MET A 145 12.57 27.93 55.82
N GLN A 146 13.26 28.36 54.74
CA GLN A 146 14.60 27.92 54.36
C GLN A 146 15.65 28.91 54.91
N MET A 147 16.07 28.72 56.17
CA MET A 147 17.43 28.91 56.67
C MET A 147 17.41 28.48 58.16
N TYR A 148 18.29 27.53 58.51
CA TYR A 148 18.32 26.67 59.72
C TYR A 148 17.50 25.38 59.67
N GLY A 149 18.12 24.39 59.04
CA GLY A 149 18.00 22.95 59.26
C GLY A 149 19.33 22.33 58.84
#